data_AF-B9W083-F1
#
_entry.id   AF-B9W083-F1
#
_cell.length_a   1.000
_cell.length_b   1.000
_cell.length_c   1.000
_cell.angle_alpha   90.00
_cell.angle_beta   90.00
_cell.angle_gamma   90.00
#
_symmetry.space_group_name_H-M   'P 1'
#
loop_
_entity.id
_entity.type
_entity.pdbx_description
1 polymer ?
#
loop_
_entity_poly.entity_id
_entity_poly.type
_entity_poly.pdbx_seq_one_letter_code
_entity_poly.pdbx_strand_id
1 'polypeptide(L)'
;YRRGNFNGTWDDLLCQAMLEERDADIALSPGVRWGPSLIPGQDITREDIFNVTSMTYGKAYRTEMTGDFLKVVLEDVADNIFNPDPYYQHGGDI
;
A
#
# COMPACT_ATOMS: atom_id res chain seq x y z
N TYR A 1 -6.83 5.74 8.80
CA TYR A 1 -6.78 6.74 7.70
C TYR A 1 -5.92 6.18 6.59
N ARG A 2 -6.08 6.66 5.35
CA ARG A 2 -5.36 6.11 4.19
C ARG A 2 -4.00 6.76 3.94
N ARG A 3 -3.98 8.08 3.82
CA ARG A 3 -2.80 8.81 3.36
C ARG A 3 -1.71 8.87 4.43
N GLY A 4 -0.49 8.54 4.02
CA GLY A 4 0.76 8.79 4.72
C GLY A 4 1.91 8.48 3.76
N ASN A 5 3.07 9.12 3.96
CA ASN A 5 4.18 8.94 3.02
C ASN A 5 4.80 7.54 3.08
N PHE A 6 4.80 6.91 4.26
CA PHE A 6 5.38 5.57 4.49
C PHE A 6 4.39 4.54 5.03
N ASN A 7 3.33 5.02 5.69
CA ASN A 7 2.35 4.13 6.30
C ASN A 7 0.99 4.82 6.46
N GLY A 8 -0.05 4.00 6.49
CA GLY A 8 -1.42 4.38 6.81
C GLY A 8 -2.12 3.22 7.50
N THR A 9 -2.96 3.51 8.50
CA THR A 9 -3.59 2.43 9.29
C THR A 9 -4.60 1.59 8.49
N TRP A 10 -5.06 2.08 7.33
CA TRP A 10 -5.78 1.24 6.36
C TRP A 10 -4.89 0.18 5.73
N ASP A 11 -3.66 0.55 5.37
CA ASP A 11 -2.68 -0.37 4.78
C ASP A 11 -2.24 -1.42 5.79
N ASP A 12 -2.03 -1.04 7.04
CA ASP A 12 -1.73 -2.00 8.11
C ASP A 12 -2.81 -3.10 8.21
N LEU A 13 -4.09 -2.70 8.21
CA LEU A 13 -5.23 -3.62 8.26
C LEU A 13 -5.28 -4.54 7.03
N LEU A 14 -5.09 -3.98 5.83
CA LEU A 14 -5.13 -4.74 4.58
C LEU A 14 -3.95 -5.72 4.49
N CYS A 15 -2.74 -5.27 4.80
CA CYS A 15 -1.55 -6.11 4.82
C CYS A 15 -1.68 -7.23 5.85
N GLN A 16 -2.20 -6.96 7.04
CA GLN A 16 -2.44 -7.99 8.04
C GLN A 16 -3.42 -9.05 7.53
N ALA A 17 -4.56 -8.65 6.96
CA ALA A 17 -5.52 -9.60 6.39
C ALA A 17 -4.91 -10.44 5.25
N MET A 18 -4.03 -9.83 4.44
CA MET A 18 -3.31 -10.55 3.39
C MET A 18 -2.33 -11.59 3.95
N LEU A 19 -1.58 -11.25 5.00
CA LEU A 19 -0.66 -12.20 5.65
C LEU A 19 -1.42 -13.37 6.27
N GLU A 20 -2.55 -13.10 6.94
CA GLU A 20 -3.41 -14.12 7.55
C GLU A 20 -4.01 -15.08 6.51
N GLU A 21 -4.40 -14.59 5.33
CA GLU A 21 -5.17 -15.35 4.33
C GLU A 21 -4.34 -15.90 3.16
N ARG A 22 -3.06 -15.54 3.04
CA ARG A 22 -2.24 -15.83 1.83
C ARG A 22 -0.90 -16.49 2.11
N ASP A 23 -0.61 -16.91 3.33
CA ASP A 23 0.63 -17.64 3.68
C ASP A 23 1.87 -16.98 3.05
N ALA A 24 2.10 -15.71 3.39
CA ALA A 24 3.21 -14.91 2.88
C ALA A 24 3.99 -14.33 4.04
N ASP A 25 5.29 -14.11 3.85
CA ASP A 25 6.14 -13.50 4.89
C ASP A 25 6.02 -11.97 4.90
N ILE A 26 5.69 -11.37 3.74
CA ILE A 26 5.63 -9.92 3.52
C ILE A 26 4.42 -9.60 2.63
N ALA A 27 3.68 -8.55 2.99
CA ALA A 27 2.59 -7.99 2.20
C ALA A 27 2.92 -6.55 1.79
N LEU A 28 2.72 -6.23 0.51
CA LEU A 28 2.96 -4.90 -0.05
C LEU A 28 1.63 -4.33 -0.53
N SER A 29 1.26 -3.16 0.01
CA SER A 29 0.06 -2.42 -0.40
C SER A 29 0.49 -1.18 -1.21
N PRO A 30 -0.22 -0.80 -2.29
CA PRO A 30 0.21 0.30 -3.13
C PRO A 30 0.03 1.66 -2.43
N GLY A 31 1.04 2.54 -2.48
CA GLY A 31 1.01 3.92 -1.94
C GLY A 31 0.09 4.90 -2.67
N VAL A 32 -1.18 4.52 -2.87
CA VAL A 32 -2.21 5.35 -3.50
C VAL A 32 -2.80 6.39 -2.54
N ARG A 33 -3.10 7.57 -3.08
CA ARG A 33 -3.54 8.75 -2.32
C ARG A 33 -5.05 8.83 -2.09
N TRP A 34 -5.85 7.98 -2.71
CA TRP A 34 -7.30 7.97 -2.59
C TRP A 34 -7.76 6.99 -1.50
N GLY A 35 -8.83 7.36 -0.79
CA GLY A 35 -9.46 6.55 0.23
C GLY A 35 -9.91 7.36 1.45
N PRO A 36 -10.85 6.84 2.25
CA PRO A 36 -11.46 7.57 3.35
C PRO A 36 -10.61 7.48 4.62
N SER A 37 -10.99 8.27 5.62
CA SER A 37 -10.57 8.07 7.00
C SER A 37 -11.78 7.71 7.84
N LEU A 38 -11.61 6.73 8.73
CA LEU A 38 -12.63 6.34 9.70
C LEU A 38 -12.27 6.91 11.07
N ILE A 39 -13.30 7.29 11.83
CA ILE A 39 -13.13 7.71 13.22
C ILE A 39 -13.16 6.48 14.16
N PRO A 40 -12.58 6.58 15.36
CA PRO A 40 -12.65 5.49 16.33
C PRO A 40 -14.10 5.07 16.64
N GLY A 41 -14.36 3.77 16.65
CA GLY A 41 -15.68 3.19 16.94
C GLY A 41 -16.68 3.22 15.78
N GLN A 42 -16.30 3.78 14.62
CA GLN A 42 -17.10 3.66 13.41
C GLN A 42 -16.99 2.25 12.83
N ASP A 43 -18.12 1.66 12.47
CA ASP A 43 -18.15 0.37 11.78
C ASP A 43 -17.50 0.46 10.40
N ILE A 44 -16.74 -0.56 10.02
CA ILE A 44 -16.20 -0.70 8.66
C ILE A 44 -17.29 -1.33 7.79
N THR A 45 -17.73 -0.61 6.76
CA THR A 45 -18.69 -1.11 5.79
C THR A 45 -18.01 -1.64 4.53
N ARG A 46 -18.76 -2.38 3.71
CA ARG A 46 -18.31 -2.80 2.38
C ARG A 46 -17.90 -1.60 1.51
N GLU A 47 -18.58 -0.48 1.64
CA GLU A 47 -18.31 0.72 0.85
C GLU A 47 -16.95 1.34 1.24
N ASP A 48 -16.59 1.29 2.52
CA ASP A 48 -15.28 1.75 2.99
C ASP A 48 -14.15 0.90 2.40
N ILE A 49 -14.33 -0.42 2.34
CA ILE A 49 -13.39 -1.35 1.70
C ILE A 49 -13.23 -1.03 0.22
N PHE A 50 -14.31 -0.82 -0.51
CA PHE A 50 -14.23 -0.43 -1.93
C PHE A 50 -13.57 0.93 -2.12
N ASN A 51 -13.79 1.88 -1.22
CA ASN A 51 -13.11 3.16 -1.25
C ASN A 51 -11.60 3.08 -0.98
N VAL A 52 -11.05 1.93 -0.56
CA VAL A 52 -9.58 1.71 -0.45
C VAL A 52 -9.03 0.61 -1.34
N THR A 53 -9.86 -0.13 -2.08
CA THR A 53 -9.43 -1.27 -2.92
C THR A 53 -9.98 -1.23 -4.36
N SER A 54 -10.79 -0.24 -4.72
CA SER A 54 -11.42 -0.13 -6.04
C SER A 54 -10.43 0.20 -7.16
N MET A 55 -9.83 -0.85 -7.71
CA MET A 55 -9.09 -0.82 -8.97
C MET A 55 -9.77 -1.75 -9.97
N THR A 56 -9.85 -1.33 -11.23
CA THR A 56 -10.31 -2.21 -12.33
C THR A 56 -9.39 -3.43 -12.53
N TYR A 57 -8.23 -3.42 -11.87
CA TYR A 57 -7.20 -4.46 -11.86
C TYR A 57 -6.84 -4.91 -10.43
N GLY A 58 -7.79 -4.89 -9.48
CA GLY A 58 -7.57 -5.19 -8.05
C GLY A 58 -7.29 -6.66 -7.68
N LYS A 59 -6.55 -7.40 -8.52
CA LYS A 59 -6.10 -8.76 -8.18
C LYS A 59 -4.94 -8.67 -7.19
N ALA A 60 -4.99 -9.52 -6.16
CA ALA A 60 -3.85 -9.75 -5.30
C ALA A 60 -2.99 -10.90 -5.85
N TYR A 61 -1.67 -10.74 -5.83
CA TYR A 61 -0.72 -11.73 -6.31
C TYR A 61 0.21 -12.17 -5.18
N ARG A 62 0.53 -13.47 -5.16
CA ARG A 62 1.55 -14.04 -4.29
C ARG A 62 2.69 -14.53 -5.18
N THR A 63 3.89 -14.02 -4.94
CA THR A 63 5.09 -14.35 -5.72
C THR A 63 6.29 -14.45 -4.80
N GLU A 64 7.20 -15.37 -5.11
CA GLU A 64 8.47 -15.47 -4.40
C GLU A 64 9.45 -14.41 -4.91
N MET A 65 10.24 -13.84 -4.00
CA MET A 65 11.31 -12.89 -4.30
C MET A 65 12.48 -13.08 -3.34
N THR A 66 13.71 -12.80 -3.81
CA THR A 66 14.86 -12.75 -2.91
C THR A 66 14.81 -11.48 -2.08
N GLY A 67 15.41 -11.50 -0.88
CA GLY A 67 15.54 -10.31 -0.05
C GLY A 67 16.29 -9.17 -0.75
N ASP A 68 17.30 -9.50 -1.56
CA ASP A 68 18.04 -8.52 -2.36
C ASP A 68 17.14 -7.82 -3.38
N PHE A 69 16.27 -8.58 -4.06
CA PHE A 69 15.35 -7.99 -5.03
C PHE A 69 14.27 -7.15 -4.35
N LEU A 70 13.74 -7.60 -3.19
CA LEU A 70 12.82 -6.80 -2.39
C LEU A 70 13.44 -5.45 -2.02
N LYS A 71 14.70 -5.45 -1.58
CA LYS A 71 15.44 -4.22 -1.27
C LYS A 71 15.52 -3.31 -2.49
N VAL A 72 15.89 -3.84 -3.66
CA VAL A 72 15.95 -3.05 -4.90
C VAL A 72 14.61 -2.37 -5.20
N VAL A 73 13.50 -3.09 -5.05
CA VAL A 73 12.16 -2.51 -5.28
C VAL A 73 11.86 -1.37 -4.31
N LEU A 74 12.13 -1.54 -3.01
CA LEU A 74 11.87 -0.51 -2.01
C LEU A 74 12.75 0.74 -2.21
N GLU A 75 14.02 0.56 -2.58
CA GLU A 75 14.95 1.66 -2.85
C GLU A 75 14.56 2.41 -4.14
N ASP A 76 14.08 1.72 -5.17
CA ASP A 76 13.61 2.35 -6.42
C ASP A 76 12.39 3.27 -6.17
N VAL A 77 11.48 2.85 -5.29
CA VAL A 77 10.36 3.71 -4.85
C VAL A 77 10.87 4.91 -4.05
N ALA A 78 11.85 4.70 -3.16
CA ALA A 78 12.44 5.77 -2.35
C ALA A 78 13.17 6.82 -3.23
N ASP A 79 13.92 6.37 -4.23
CA ASP A 79 14.61 7.23 -5.20
C ASP A 79 13.63 8.09 -6.00
N ASN A 80 12.41 7.59 -6.24
CA ASN A 80 11.36 8.37 -6.90
C ASN A 80 10.76 9.43 -5.99
N ILE A 81 10.25 9.04 -4.82
CA ILE A 81 9.48 9.93 -3.95
C ILE A 81 10.36 11.01 -3.30
N PHE A 82 11.62 10.68 -3.01
CA PHE A 82 12.58 11.59 -2.40
C PHE A 82 13.54 12.22 -3.40
N ASN A 83 13.27 12.08 -4.70
CA ASN A 83 14.11 12.71 -5.71
C ASN A 83 14.17 14.23 -5.49
N PRO A 84 15.37 14.83 -5.40
CA PRO A 84 15.49 16.29 -5.21
C PRO A 84 15.01 17.07 -6.44
N ASP A 85 15.05 16.46 -7.61
CA ASP A 85 14.56 17.06 -8.85
C ASP A 85 13.09 16.66 -9.10
N PRO A 86 12.15 17.61 -9.07
CA PRO A 86 10.73 17.34 -9.23
C PRO A 86 10.38 16.75 -10.61
N TYR A 87 11.24 16.90 -11.62
CA TYR A 87 11.01 16.27 -12.93
C TYR A 87 11.06 14.74 -12.88
N TYR A 88 11.71 14.16 -11.86
CA TYR A 88 11.77 12.71 -11.66
C TYR A 88 10.74 12.19 -10.65
N GLN A 89 9.94 13.06 -10.03
CA GLN A 89 8.90 12.63 -9.09
C GLN A 89 7.62 12.21 -9.83
N HIS A 90 7.09 11.02 -9.54
CA HIS A 90 5.88 10.50 -10.21
C HIS A 90 4.59 10.70 -9.41
N GLY A 91 4.68 11.28 -8.20
CA GLY A 91 3.52 11.69 -7.42
C GLY A 91 2.79 10.57 -6.66
N GLY A 92 3.44 9.42 -6.47
CA GLY A 92 3.01 8.37 -5.53
C GLY A 92 3.62 8.54 -4.13
N ASP A 93 3.22 7.66 -3.22
CA ASP A 93 3.80 7.50 -1.88
C ASP A 93 4.43 6.09 -1.75
N ILE A 94 5.13 5.78 -0.64
CA ILE A 94 5.73 4.46 -0.36
C ILE A 94 4.88 3.63 0.61
#